data_AF-A0A819XDZ3-F1
#
_entry.id   AF-A0A819XDZ3-F1
#
_cell.length_a   1.000
_cell.length_b   1.000
_cell.length_c   1.000
_cell.angle_alpha   90.00
_cell.angle_beta   90.00
_cell.angle_gamma   90.00
#
_symmetry.space_group_name_H-M   'P 1'
#
loop_
_entity.id
_entity.type
_entity.pdbx_description
1 polymer ?
#
loop_
_entity_poly.entity_id
_entity_poly.type
_entity_poly.pdbx_seq_one_letter_code
_entity_poly.pdbx_strand_id
1 'polypeptide(L)'
;MSTVAKLQRTILVTGGNKGIGFEVIKKLIKQPSSINNDLILLGSRDLKRGEDALSQLGSPTNVHLLQLDTLSKESISFATNEIKQKYGGQLDVLINNAGIAPTDDSIEEARKTLATNYYGVKLLNDNLIPFLRDHGRVINVASGIGPIVLGYVSKDLQDKYTSTTLTSEQLDCLVEDFVSALESNNLEKSGYTTEFPYLAYGVSKMALIALTRIEAQQCCDTRKIFVYSVCPGYCATDINKHGPGARSAELGADSILHVVNTSDHELKNGAFYRDGAELEPICMDEAKIQGFIKLMKDLSASK
;
A
#
# COMPACT_ATOMS: atom_id res chain seq x y z
N MET A 1 39.04 -7.48 6.07
CA MET A 1 37.64 -7.04 6.23
C MET A 1 36.79 -7.93 5.33
N SER A 2 36.01 -8.82 5.92
CA SER A 2 35.16 -9.77 5.21
C SER A 2 34.04 -9.00 4.51
N THR A 3 34.05 -8.97 3.17
CA THR A 3 32.89 -8.61 2.35
C THR A 3 31.82 -9.67 2.61
N VAL A 4 30.88 -9.35 3.50
CA VAL A 4 29.65 -10.13 3.64
C VAL A 4 28.94 -10.08 2.28
N ALA A 5 28.94 -11.20 1.56
CA ALA A 5 28.12 -11.35 0.37
C ALA A 5 26.67 -11.04 0.76
N LYS A 6 26.11 -9.96 0.22
CA LYS A 6 24.74 -9.55 0.53
C LYS A 6 23.84 -10.61 -0.11
N LEU A 7 23.12 -11.37 0.73
CA LEU A 7 22.25 -12.47 0.30
C LEU A 7 21.22 -11.97 -0.72
N GLN A 8 20.89 -12.81 -1.71
CA GLN A 8 19.82 -12.58 -2.66
C GLN A 8 18.51 -12.31 -1.90
N ARG A 9 17.89 -11.14 -2.14
CA ARG A 9 16.60 -10.80 -1.53
C ARG A 9 15.46 -11.43 -2.31
N THR A 10 14.44 -11.92 -1.62
CA THR A 10 13.15 -12.28 -2.19
C THR A 10 12.16 -11.14 -1.96
N ILE A 11 11.65 -10.55 -3.04
CA ILE A 11 10.76 -9.38 -3.02
C ILE A 11 9.41 -9.77 -3.64
N LEU A 12 8.33 -9.72 -2.87
CA LEU A 12 6.98 -9.89 -3.38
C LEU A 12 6.32 -8.54 -3.62
N VAL A 13 5.82 -8.32 -4.84
CA VAL A 13 5.05 -7.13 -5.21
C VAL A 13 3.62 -7.53 -5.57
N THR A 14 2.63 -7.13 -4.76
CA THR A 14 1.22 -7.40 -5.07
C THR A 14 0.68 -6.44 -6.12
N GLY A 15 -0.21 -6.92 -7.00
CA GLY A 15 -0.71 -6.10 -8.12
C GLY A 15 0.42 -5.69 -9.08
N GLY A 16 1.41 -6.56 -9.27
CA GLY A 16 2.61 -6.30 -10.09
C GLY A 16 2.35 -6.35 -11.60
N ASN A 17 1.15 -6.73 -12.04
CA ASN A 17 0.83 -6.91 -13.45
C ASN A 17 0.58 -5.60 -14.22
N LYS A 18 0.42 -4.46 -13.54
CA LYS A 18 0.22 -3.14 -14.19
C LYS A 18 0.54 -1.96 -13.26
N GLY A 19 0.51 -0.76 -13.81
CA GLY A 19 0.60 0.50 -13.05
C GLY A 19 1.91 0.61 -12.26
N ILE A 20 1.82 1.09 -11.02
CA ILE A 20 2.99 1.35 -10.18
C ILE A 20 3.71 0.04 -9.82
N GLY A 21 2.99 -1.03 -9.49
CA GLY A 21 3.59 -2.33 -9.17
C GLY A 21 4.43 -2.90 -10.31
N PHE A 22 3.96 -2.75 -11.55
CA PHE A 22 4.73 -3.12 -12.74
C PHE A 22 6.01 -2.30 -12.87
N GLU A 23 5.94 -0.99 -12.66
CA GLU A 23 7.12 -0.11 -12.73
C GLU A 23 8.12 -0.35 -11.59
N VAL A 24 7.64 -0.74 -10.40
CA VAL A 24 8.51 -1.21 -9.30
C VAL A 24 9.31 -2.42 -9.75
N ILE A 25 8.66 -3.44 -10.32
CA ILE A 25 9.34 -4.64 -10.82
C ILE A 25 10.31 -4.30 -11.96
N LYS A 26 9.87 -3.50 -12.95
CA LYS A 26 10.68 -3.03 -14.08
C LYS A 26 11.96 -2.33 -13.62
N LYS A 27 11.87 -1.52 -12.57
CA LYS A 27 13.04 -0.85 -11.98
C LYS A 27 13.92 -1.81 -11.18
N LEU A 28 13.35 -2.71 -10.37
CA LEU A 28 14.11 -3.72 -9.63
C LEU A 28 14.98 -4.58 -10.56
N ILE A 29 14.48 -4.94 -11.75
CA ILE A 29 15.25 -5.65 -12.78
C ILE A 29 16.45 -4.81 -13.28
N LYS A 30 16.28 -3.49 -13.42
CA LYS A 30 17.25 -2.58 -14.04
C LYS A 30 18.26 -1.95 -13.07
N GLN A 31 18.14 -2.15 -11.75
CA GLN A 31 19.01 -1.43 -10.81
C GLN A 31 20.50 -1.80 -11.04
N PRO A 32 21.41 -0.81 -11.17
CA PRO A 32 22.83 -1.02 -11.47
C PRO A 32 23.61 -1.84 -10.44
N SER A 33 23.04 -2.04 -9.26
CA SER A 33 23.59 -2.87 -8.18
C SER A 33 23.26 -4.35 -8.35
N SER A 34 23.43 -4.90 -9.55
CA SER A 34 23.27 -6.33 -9.89
C SER A 34 24.24 -7.27 -9.16
N ILE A 35 24.78 -6.84 -8.03
CA ILE A 35 25.59 -7.62 -7.09
C ILE A 35 24.69 -8.65 -6.36
N ASN A 36 23.37 -8.41 -6.20
CA ASN A 36 22.51 -9.25 -5.34
C ASN A 36 21.52 -10.20 -6.08
N ASN A 37 21.33 -10.05 -7.40
CA ASN A 37 20.42 -10.89 -8.20
C ASN A 37 19.03 -11.11 -7.56
N ASP A 38 18.37 -10.06 -7.04
CA ASP A 38 17.12 -10.19 -6.29
C ASP A 38 16.09 -11.09 -7.01
N LEU A 39 15.48 -11.99 -6.25
CA LEU A 39 14.36 -12.82 -6.69
C LEU A 39 13.06 -12.02 -6.53
N ILE A 40 12.35 -11.77 -7.62
CA ILE A 40 11.15 -10.95 -7.61
C ILE A 40 9.94 -11.82 -7.89
N LEU A 41 8.94 -11.75 -7.00
CA LEU A 41 7.65 -12.41 -7.16
C LEU A 41 6.64 -11.37 -7.64
N LEU A 42 6.20 -11.51 -8.89
CA LEU A 42 5.15 -10.70 -9.48
C LEU A 42 3.80 -11.27 -9.03
N GLY A 43 3.20 -10.64 -8.02
CA GLY A 43 1.87 -11.00 -7.54
C GLY A 43 0.78 -10.51 -8.49
N SER A 44 -0.07 -11.40 -8.98
CA SER A 44 -1.25 -11.06 -9.77
C SER A 44 -2.41 -11.98 -9.41
N ARG A 45 -3.61 -11.42 -9.21
CA ARG A 45 -4.83 -12.23 -9.02
C ARG A 45 -5.21 -13.02 -10.28
N ASP A 46 -4.89 -12.44 -11.44
CA ASP A 46 -5.19 -12.98 -12.76
C ASP A 46 -3.88 -13.45 -13.39
N LEU A 47 -3.75 -14.77 -13.58
CA LEU A 47 -2.55 -15.39 -14.12
C LEU A 47 -2.25 -14.88 -15.53
N LYS A 48 -3.27 -14.74 -16.39
CA LYS A 48 -3.08 -14.32 -17.77
C LYS A 48 -2.50 -12.90 -17.85
N ARG A 49 -3.05 -11.97 -17.07
CA ARG A 49 -2.50 -10.60 -16.97
C ARG A 49 -1.09 -10.59 -16.39
N GLY A 50 -0.78 -11.51 -15.48
CA GLY A 50 0.56 -11.68 -14.93
C GLY A 50 1.57 -12.18 -15.97
N GLU A 51 1.20 -13.17 -16.78
CA GLU A 51 2.02 -13.70 -17.88
C GLU A 51 2.28 -12.64 -18.96
N ASP A 52 1.24 -11.86 -19.31
CA ASP A 52 1.36 -10.77 -20.26
C ASP A 52 2.32 -9.69 -19.72
N ALA A 53 2.27 -9.39 -18.41
CA ALA A 53 3.21 -8.48 -17.77
C ALA A 53 4.65 -9.02 -17.76
N LEU A 54 4.85 -10.31 -17.45
CA LEU A 54 6.18 -10.95 -17.55
C LEU A 54 6.75 -10.84 -18.96
N SER A 55 5.92 -11.08 -19.97
CA SER A 55 6.32 -10.96 -21.37
C SER A 55 6.74 -9.54 -21.72
N GLN A 56 6.00 -8.53 -21.24
CA GLN A 56 6.36 -7.11 -21.42
C GLN A 56 7.67 -6.72 -20.72
N LEU A 57 8.01 -7.39 -19.62
CA LEU A 57 9.29 -7.21 -18.91
C LEU A 57 10.45 -7.90 -19.62
N GLY A 58 10.21 -8.64 -20.70
CA GLY A 58 11.23 -9.42 -21.42
C GLY A 58 11.50 -10.79 -20.82
N SER A 59 10.56 -11.33 -20.02
CA SER A 59 10.68 -12.62 -19.34
C SER A 59 12.00 -12.82 -18.59
N PRO A 60 12.37 -11.88 -17.70
CA PRO A 60 13.62 -11.96 -16.96
C PRO A 60 13.66 -13.20 -16.07
N THR A 61 14.81 -13.86 -15.98
CA THR A 61 14.97 -15.14 -15.27
C THR A 61 14.79 -15.05 -13.76
N ASN A 62 14.89 -13.86 -13.19
CA ASN A 62 14.77 -13.61 -11.75
C ASN A 62 13.39 -13.05 -11.35
N VAL A 63 12.41 -13.03 -12.26
CA VAL A 63 11.03 -12.63 -11.94
C VAL A 63 10.09 -13.81 -12.18
N HIS A 64 9.34 -14.18 -11.15
CA HIS A 64 8.40 -15.29 -11.21
C HIS A 64 6.98 -14.81 -10.92
N LEU A 65 6.03 -15.26 -11.74
CA LEU A 65 4.61 -15.01 -11.49
C LEU A 65 4.15 -15.81 -10.27
N LEU A 66 3.43 -15.14 -9.38
CA LEU A 66 2.76 -15.74 -8.24
C LEU A 66 1.28 -15.36 -8.30
N GLN A 67 0.39 -16.36 -8.40
CA GLN A 67 -1.05 -16.07 -8.31
C GLN A 67 -1.39 -15.64 -6.89
N LEU A 68 -1.92 -14.43 -6.74
CA LEU A 68 -2.22 -13.87 -5.43
C LEU A 68 -3.41 -12.92 -5.50
N ASP A 69 -4.54 -13.38 -4.97
CA ASP A 69 -5.69 -12.55 -4.62
C ASP A 69 -5.65 -12.23 -3.11
N THR A 70 -5.52 -10.96 -2.77
CA THR A 70 -5.43 -10.46 -1.38
C THR A 70 -6.71 -10.68 -0.58
N LEU A 71 -7.83 -11.01 -1.23
CA LEU A 71 -9.11 -11.24 -0.57
C LEU A 71 -9.45 -12.72 -0.36
N SER A 72 -8.64 -13.65 -0.90
CA SER A 72 -8.85 -15.09 -0.75
C SER A 72 -7.80 -15.69 0.19
N LYS A 73 -8.25 -16.21 1.33
CA LYS A 73 -7.40 -16.96 2.26
C LYS A 73 -6.78 -18.18 1.59
N GLU A 74 -7.53 -18.83 0.69
CA GLU A 74 -7.08 -19.95 -0.10
C GLU A 74 -5.95 -19.52 -1.04
N SER A 75 -6.13 -18.42 -1.80
CA SER A 75 -5.08 -17.88 -2.68
C SER A 75 -3.82 -17.51 -1.90
N ILE A 76 -3.96 -16.86 -0.73
CA ILE A 76 -2.83 -16.51 0.14
C ILE A 76 -2.13 -17.78 0.63
N SER A 77 -2.89 -18.79 1.08
CA SER A 77 -2.33 -20.08 1.51
C SER A 77 -1.55 -20.77 0.39
N PHE A 78 -2.11 -20.84 -0.82
CA PHE A 78 -1.40 -21.36 -2.00
C PHE A 78 -0.12 -20.59 -2.29
N ALA A 79 -0.17 -19.26 -2.28
CA ALA A 79 0.99 -18.41 -2.50
C ALA A 79 2.08 -18.62 -1.43
N THR A 80 1.70 -18.72 -0.15
CA THR A 80 2.65 -19.00 0.93
C THR A 80 3.32 -20.36 0.79
N ASN A 81 2.56 -21.39 0.37
CA ASN A 81 3.09 -22.72 0.12
C ASN A 81 4.03 -22.74 -1.09
N GLU A 82 3.70 -22.00 -2.15
CA GLU A 82 4.58 -21.86 -3.30
C GLU A 82 5.90 -21.16 -2.93
N ILE A 83 5.85 -20.10 -2.11
CA ILE A 83 7.04 -19.43 -1.58
C ILE A 83 7.92 -20.41 -0.78
N LYS A 84 7.30 -21.22 0.08
CA LYS A 84 7.98 -22.27 0.86
C LYS A 84 8.68 -23.30 -0.01
N GLN A 85 7.98 -23.81 -1.02
CA GLN A 85 8.45 -24.94 -1.80
C GLN A 85 9.43 -24.54 -2.90
N LYS A 86 9.22 -23.38 -3.55
CA LYS A 86 9.96 -22.98 -4.75
C LYS A 86 10.99 -21.88 -4.50
N TYR A 87 10.79 -21.03 -3.49
CA TYR A 87 11.55 -19.80 -3.32
C TYR A 87 12.29 -19.73 -1.97
N GLY A 88 12.63 -20.89 -1.40
CA GLY A 88 13.41 -21.00 -0.17
C GLY A 88 12.64 -20.63 1.11
N GLY A 89 11.34 -20.35 1.00
CA GLY A 89 10.42 -20.18 2.12
C GLY A 89 10.58 -18.94 2.98
N GLN A 90 11.29 -17.93 2.46
CA GLN A 90 11.52 -16.70 3.19
C GLN A 90 11.39 -15.49 2.27
N LEU A 91 10.79 -14.42 2.80
CA LEU A 91 10.64 -13.13 2.14
C LEU A 91 11.56 -12.10 2.81
N ASP A 92 12.17 -11.22 2.02
CA ASP A 92 12.92 -10.07 2.53
C ASP A 92 12.07 -8.80 2.47
N VAL A 93 11.25 -8.65 1.42
CA VAL A 93 10.42 -7.46 1.22
C VAL A 93 9.04 -7.86 0.71
N LEU A 94 8.00 -7.42 1.41
CA LEU A 94 6.61 -7.46 0.97
C LEU A 94 6.16 -6.05 0.57
N ILE A 95 5.78 -5.86 -0.69
CA ILE A 95 5.24 -4.60 -1.20
C ILE A 95 3.75 -4.79 -1.48
N ASN A 96 2.92 -4.29 -0.55
CA ASN A 96 1.46 -4.27 -0.67
C ASN A 96 1.04 -3.10 -1.57
N ASN A 97 1.16 -3.30 -2.88
CA ASN A 97 0.81 -2.32 -3.92
C ASN A 97 -0.61 -2.49 -4.47
N ALA A 98 -1.19 -3.70 -4.42
CA ALA A 98 -2.54 -3.95 -4.89
C ALA A 98 -3.55 -3.01 -4.21
N GLY A 99 -4.44 -2.41 -5.01
CA GLY A 99 -5.48 -1.52 -4.50
C GLY A 99 -6.42 -1.04 -5.60
N ILE A 100 -7.57 -0.51 -5.19
CA ILE A 100 -8.59 0.07 -6.06
C ILE A 100 -8.99 1.46 -5.57
N ALA A 101 -9.46 2.30 -6.48
CA ALA A 101 -10.12 3.56 -6.16
C ALA A 101 -11.28 3.75 -7.14
N PRO A 102 -12.45 3.13 -6.88
CA PRO A 102 -13.61 3.34 -7.71
C PRO A 102 -14.00 4.82 -7.67
N THR A 103 -14.59 5.30 -8.77
CA THR A 103 -15.11 6.67 -8.87
C THR A 103 -16.55 6.79 -8.39
N ASP A 104 -17.16 5.66 -8.01
CA ASP A 104 -18.48 5.59 -7.43
C ASP A 104 -18.32 5.48 -5.91
N ASP A 105 -19.04 6.33 -5.19
CA ASP A 105 -19.07 6.39 -3.73
C ASP A 105 -20.27 5.62 -3.14
N SER A 106 -20.91 4.75 -3.93
CA SER A 106 -21.94 3.83 -3.44
C SER A 106 -21.42 2.96 -2.28
N ILE A 107 -22.34 2.55 -1.40
CA ILE A 107 -22.01 1.70 -0.24
C ILE A 107 -21.32 0.41 -0.69
N GLU A 108 -21.74 -0.17 -1.82
CA GLU A 108 -21.15 -1.38 -2.38
C GLU A 108 -19.68 -1.16 -2.77
N GLU A 109 -19.39 -0.06 -3.48
CA GLU A 109 -18.03 0.28 -3.88
C GLU A 109 -17.16 0.72 -2.68
N ALA A 110 -17.75 1.36 -1.67
CA ALA A 110 -17.09 1.64 -0.41
C ALA A 110 -16.66 0.35 0.30
N ARG A 111 -17.56 -0.64 0.42
CA ARG A 111 -17.25 -1.96 0.99
C ARG A 111 -16.15 -2.68 0.21
N LYS A 112 -16.22 -2.69 -1.13
CA LYS A 112 -15.16 -3.27 -1.98
C LYS A 112 -13.81 -2.59 -1.79
N THR A 113 -13.82 -1.26 -1.65
CA THR A 113 -12.61 -0.45 -1.46
C THR A 113 -11.94 -0.77 -0.14
N LEU A 114 -12.70 -0.81 0.96
CA LEU A 114 -12.18 -1.17 2.28
C LEU A 114 -11.73 -2.63 2.33
N ALA A 115 -12.49 -3.54 1.73
CA ALA A 115 -12.11 -4.95 1.58
C ALA A 115 -10.74 -5.07 0.92
N THR A 116 -10.53 -4.42 -0.22
CA THR A 116 -9.28 -4.52 -0.99
C THR A 116 -8.12 -3.78 -0.33
N ASN A 117 -8.30 -2.50 0.01
CA ASN A 117 -7.21 -1.60 0.37
C ASN A 117 -6.80 -1.70 1.84
N TYR A 118 -7.67 -2.22 2.71
CA TYR A 118 -7.42 -2.35 4.14
C TYR A 118 -7.46 -3.81 4.57
N TYR A 119 -8.62 -4.47 4.55
CA TYR A 119 -8.76 -5.84 5.08
C TYR A 119 -7.91 -6.86 4.31
N GLY A 120 -7.80 -6.74 2.99
CA GLY A 120 -6.97 -7.61 2.17
C GLY A 120 -5.48 -7.43 2.44
N VAL A 121 -5.03 -6.21 2.72
CA VAL A 121 -3.64 -5.93 3.13
C VAL A 121 -3.37 -6.49 4.51
N LYS A 122 -4.27 -6.23 5.48
CA LYS A 122 -4.19 -6.79 6.83
C LYS A 122 -4.13 -8.31 6.80
N LEU A 123 -5.03 -8.96 6.07
CA LEU A 123 -5.07 -10.41 5.93
C LEU A 123 -3.76 -10.94 5.32
N LEU A 124 -3.22 -10.28 4.30
CA LEU A 124 -1.97 -10.68 3.70
C LEU A 124 -0.79 -10.53 4.67
N ASN A 125 -0.73 -9.44 5.42
CA ASN A 125 0.29 -9.19 6.43
C ASN A 125 0.24 -10.21 7.57
N ASP A 126 -0.96 -10.51 8.10
CA ASP A 126 -1.19 -11.54 9.11
C ASP A 126 -0.62 -12.91 8.68
N ASN A 127 -0.60 -13.19 7.38
CA ASN A 127 -0.11 -14.46 6.82
C ASN A 127 1.33 -14.42 6.32
N LEU A 128 1.88 -13.27 5.93
CA LEU A 128 3.22 -13.17 5.31
C LEU A 128 4.30 -12.60 6.22
N ILE A 129 3.97 -11.76 7.20
CA ILE A 129 4.95 -11.24 8.17
C ILE A 129 5.67 -12.37 8.93
N PRO A 130 5.01 -13.48 9.33
CA PRO A 130 5.70 -14.62 9.95
C PRO A 130 6.75 -15.29 9.05
N PHE A 131 6.69 -15.09 7.73
CA PHE A 131 7.64 -15.62 6.75
C PHE A 131 8.73 -14.63 6.35
N LEU A 132 8.69 -13.39 6.86
CA LEU A 132 9.78 -12.44 6.67
C LEU A 132 11.03 -12.88 7.43
N ARG A 133 12.19 -12.77 6.76
CA ARG A 133 13.51 -12.92 7.39
C ARG A 133 13.73 -11.85 8.44
N ASP A 134 14.69 -12.10 9.33
CA ASP A 134 15.23 -11.04 10.19
C ASP A 134 15.62 -9.83 9.34
N HIS A 135 15.28 -8.63 9.81
CA HIS A 135 15.41 -7.36 9.08
C HIS A 135 14.52 -7.22 7.83
N GLY A 136 13.51 -8.08 7.68
CA GLY A 136 12.54 -8.00 6.61
C GLY A 136 11.67 -6.75 6.66
N ARG A 137 11.10 -6.38 5.50
CA ARG A 137 10.34 -5.13 5.31
C ARG A 137 8.96 -5.37 4.75
N VAL A 138 7.98 -4.67 5.29
CA VAL A 138 6.64 -4.52 4.72
C VAL A 138 6.46 -3.08 4.25
N ILE A 139 6.08 -2.90 2.99
CA ILE A 139 5.83 -1.60 2.37
C ILE A 139 4.35 -1.54 1.97
N ASN A 140 3.55 -0.81 2.72
CA ASN A 140 2.14 -0.57 2.43
C ASN A 140 2.00 0.64 1.49
N VAL A 141 1.57 0.43 0.25
CA VAL A 141 1.36 1.54 -0.70
C VAL A 141 0.04 2.24 -0.35
N ALA A 142 0.16 3.31 0.42
CA ALA A 142 -0.93 4.14 0.89
C ALA A 142 -1.19 5.31 -0.09
N SER A 143 -1.64 6.45 0.41
CA SER A 143 -1.94 7.63 -0.41
C SER A 143 -1.95 8.90 0.43
N GLY A 144 -1.58 10.02 -0.19
CA GLY A 144 -1.71 11.35 0.41
C GLY A 144 -3.17 11.73 0.70
N ILE A 145 -4.14 11.05 0.09
CA ILE A 145 -5.57 11.22 0.41
C ILE A 145 -5.88 10.83 1.85
N GLY A 146 -5.17 9.85 2.43
CA GLY A 146 -5.41 9.43 3.81
C GLY A 146 -5.26 10.60 4.81
N PRO A 147 -4.09 11.26 4.87
CA PRO A 147 -3.90 12.46 5.69
C PRO A 147 -4.80 13.64 5.35
N ILE A 148 -5.20 13.78 4.08
CA ILE A 148 -6.15 14.82 3.68
C ILE A 148 -7.52 14.55 4.30
N VAL A 149 -8.07 13.34 4.14
CA VAL A 149 -9.36 12.95 4.74
C VAL A 149 -9.31 13.02 6.26
N LEU A 150 -8.19 12.63 6.87
CA LEU A 150 -7.99 12.79 8.31
C LEU A 150 -8.14 14.25 8.76
N GLY A 151 -7.73 15.22 7.95
CA GLY A 151 -7.93 16.65 8.23
C GLY A 151 -9.40 17.10 8.20
N TYR A 152 -10.31 16.33 7.60
CA TYR A 152 -11.75 16.65 7.47
C TYR A 152 -12.67 15.81 8.35
N VAL A 153 -12.15 14.83 9.08
CA VAL A 153 -12.95 14.13 10.09
C VAL A 153 -12.94 14.90 11.41
N SER A 154 -13.88 14.58 12.29
CA SER A 154 -14.00 15.19 13.62
C SER A 154 -12.70 15.06 14.42
N LYS A 155 -12.49 15.96 15.38
CA LYS A 155 -11.33 15.91 16.26
C LYS A 155 -11.21 14.57 17.01
N ASP A 156 -12.35 14.00 17.42
CA ASP A 156 -12.40 12.67 18.05
C ASP A 156 -11.86 11.57 17.11
N LEU A 157 -12.28 11.55 15.84
CA LEU A 157 -11.74 10.59 14.87
C LEU A 157 -10.27 10.86 14.58
N GLN A 158 -9.85 12.12 14.47
CA GLN A 158 -8.43 12.47 14.32
C GLN A 158 -7.59 11.89 15.46
N ASP A 159 -8.03 12.07 16.70
CA ASP A 159 -7.33 11.59 17.89
C ASP A 159 -7.31 10.06 17.94
N LYS A 160 -8.41 9.39 17.58
CA LYS A 160 -8.47 7.92 17.51
C LYS A 160 -7.53 7.35 16.46
N TYR A 161 -7.58 7.85 15.22
CA TYR A 161 -6.73 7.36 14.13
C TYR A 161 -5.24 7.67 14.36
N THR A 162 -4.89 8.77 15.05
CA THR A 162 -3.49 9.14 15.34
C THR A 162 -2.96 8.63 16.67
N SER A 163 -3.80 8.00 17.49
CA SER A 163 -3.39 7.45 18.77
C SER A 163 -2.25 6.43 18.62
N THR A 164 -1.23 6.57 19.47
CA THR A 164 -0.10 5.64 19.54
C THR A 164 -0.45 4.33 20.24
N THR A 165 -1.62 4.24 20.86
CA THR A 165 -2.10 3.04 21.58
C THR A 165 -3.30 2.38 20.89
N LEU A 166 -3.63 2.81 19.67
CA LEU A 166 -4.69 2.20 18.87
C LEU A 166 -4.35 0.72 18.60
N THR A 167 -5.27 -0.19 18.90
CA THR A 167 -5.09 -1.62 18.57
C THR A 167 -5.66 -1.96 17.19
N SER A 168 -5.26 -3.12 16.65
CA SER A 168 -5.80 -3.59 15.37
C SER A 168 -7.31 -3.78 15.42
N GLU A 169 -7.84 -4.27 16.54
CA GLU A 169 -9.28 -4.50 16.73
C GLU A 169 -10.03 -3.18 16.81
N GLN A 170 -9.47 -2.18 17.49
CA GLN A 170 -10.06 -0.84 17.53
C GLN A 170 -10.05 -0.18 16.16
N LEU A 171 -8.99 -0.36 15.37
CA LEU A 171 -8.94 0.12 14.00
C LEU A 171 -9.99 -0.58 13.12
N ASP A 172 -10.19 -1.89 13.28
CA ASP A 172 -11.25 -2.64 12.60
C ASP A 172 -12.65 -2.09 12.96
N CYS A 173 -12.89 -1.77 14.23
CA CYS A 173 -14.12 -1.10 14.67
C CYS A 173 -14.31 0.27 14.02
N LEU A 174 -13.26 1.11 13.94
CA LEU A 174 -13.36 2.43 13.29
C LEU A 174 -13.73 2.35 11.81
N VAL A 175 -13.20 1.34 11.11
CA VAL A 175 -13.51 1.09 9.70
C VAL A 175 -14.95 0.59 9.54
N GLU A 176 -15.42 -0.30 10.43
CA GLU A 176 -16.81 -0.77 10.40
C GLU A 176 -17.82 0.32 10.81
N ASP A 177 -17.46 1.20 11.74
CA ASP A 177 -18.25 2.36 12.12
C ASP A 177 -18.46 3.31 10.94
N PHE A 178 -17.43 3.50 10.10
CA PHE A 178 -17.56 4.28 8.85
C PHE A 178 -18.57 3.65 7.89
N VAL A 179 -18.49 2.33 7.70
CA VAL A 179 -19.43 1.59 6.84
C VAL A 179 -20.85 1.69 7.38
N SER A 180 -21.03 1.50 8.69
CA SER A 180 -22.32 1.63 9.37
C SER A 180 -22.89 3.06 9.23
N ALA A 181 -22.03 4.07 9.28
CA ALA A 181 -22.41 5.47 9.07
C ALA A 181 -22.84 5.75 7.62
N LEU A 182 -22.20 5.12 6.62
CA LEU A 182 -22.65 5.17 5.23
C LEU A 182 -24.04 4.55 5.06
N GLU A 183 -24.24 3.35 5.60
CA GLU A 183 -25.50 2.60 5.48
C GLU A 183 -26.68 3.28 6.17
N SER A 184 -26.40 3.94 7.28
CA SER A 184 -27.41 4.67 8.06
C SER A 184 -27.58 6.13 7.60
N ASN A 185 -26.89 6.55 6.53
CA ASN A 185 -26.85 7.93 6.04
C ASN A 185 -26.56 8.95 7.16
N ASN A 186 -25.54 8.65 7.98
CA ASN A 186 -25.24 9.37 9.22
C ASN A 186 -23.77 9.82 9.33
N LEU A 187 -23.07 9.95 8.20
CA LEU A 187 -21.65 10.30 8.13
C LEU A 187 -21.28 11.51 9.01
N GLU A 188 -21.99 12.64 8.86
CA GLU A 188 -21.67 13.87 9.59
C GLU A 188 -21.81 13.71 11.10
N LYS A 189 -22.87 13.04 11.57
CA LYS A 189 -23.04 12.80 13.02
C LYS A 189 -22.02 11.80 13.55
N SER A 190 -21.54 10.89 12.72
CA SER A 190 -20.44 9.98 13.03
C SER A 190 -19.06 10.65 12.89
N GLY A 191 -18.99 11.94 12.54
CA GLY A 191 -17.76 12.72 12.47
C GLY A 191 -17.02 12.65 11.14
N TYR A 192 -17.62 12.07 10.10
CA TYR A 192 -17.04 12.04 8.75
C TYR A 192 -17.54 13.20 7.90
N THR A 193 -16.70 13.70 7.00
CA THR A 193 -17.09 14.72 6.02
C THR A 193 -17.96 14.12 4.91
N THR A 194 -18.91 14.90 4.41
CA THR A 194 -19.71 14.60 3.20
C THR A 194 -19.21 15.37 1.97
N GLU A 195 -18.25 16.28 2.15
CA GLU A 195 -17.79 17.22 1.12
C GLU A 195 -16.63 16.69 0.27
N PHE A 196 -16.02 15.59 0.71
CA PHE A 196 -14.85 15.00 0.08
C PHE A 196 -15.23 13.88 -0.89
N PRO A 197 -15.00 14.02 -2.21
CA PRO A 197 -15.21 12.94 -3.16
C PRO A 197 -14.21 11.81 -2.90
N TYR A 198 -14.57 10.55 -3.16
CA TYR A 198 -13.70 9.39 -2.89
C TYR A 198 -13.44 9.15 -1.38
N LEU A 199 -14.42 9.50 -0.54
CA LEU A 199 -14.29 9.39 0.92
C LEU A 199 -13.90 7.97 1.35
N ALA A 200 -14.52 6.93 0.80
CA ALA A 200 -14.21 5.54 1.15
C ALA A 200 -12.77 5.15 0.78
N TYR A 201 -12.26 5.63 -0.36
CA TYR A 201 -10.86 5.46 -0.71
C TYR A 201 -9.94 6.16 0.30
N GLY A 202 -10.25 7.41 0.65
CA GLY A 202 -9.48 8.14 1.65
C GLY A 202 -9.49 7.49 3.03
N VAL A 203 -10.64 7.04 3.50
CA VAL A 203 -10.77 6.27 4.76
C VAL A 203 -9.95 4.97 4.67
N SER A 204 -9.99 4.24 3.55
CA SER A 204 -9.19 3.03 3.38
C SER A 204 -7.67 3.29 3.50
N LYS A 205 -7.20 4.44 2.99
CA LYS A 205 -5.78 4.81 3.03
C LYS A 205 -5.39 5.44 4.36
N MET A 206 -6.31 6.14 5.03
CA MET A 206 -6.17 6.60 6.41
C MET A 206 -6.01 5.41 7.36
N ALA A 207 -6.88 4.39 7.22
CA ALA A 207 -6.80 3.15 7.99
C ALA A 207 -5.51 2.37 7.69
N LEU A 208 -5.10 2.27 6.42
CA LEU A 208 -3.85 1.59 6.06
C LEU A 208 -2.60 2.26 6.68
N ILE A 209 -2.57 3.59 6.78
CA ILE A 209 -1.47 4.31 7.46
C ILE A 209 -1.50 4.04 8.96
N ALA A 210 -2.68 3.96 9.58
CA ALA A 210 -2.81 3.57 10.98
C ALA A 210 -2.37 2.12 11.20
N LEU A 211 -2.76 1.19 10.33
CA LEU A 211 -2.35 -0.21 10.37
C LEU A 211 -0.83 -0.35 10.31
N THR A 212 -0.16 0.40 9.43
CA THR A 212 1.31 0.43 9.36
C THR A 212 1.94 0.77 10.72
N ARG A 213 1.40 1.73 11.47
CA ARG A 213 1.91 2.06 12.81
C ARG A 213 1.70 0.92 13.80
N ILE A 214 0.52 0.32 13.78
CA ILE A 214 0.14 -0.80 14.65
C ILE A 214 1.06 -2.00 14.39
N GLU A 215 1.19 -2.41 13.14
CA GLU A 215 2.04 -3.54 12.73
C GLU A 215 3.51 -3.27 13.03
N ALA A 216 4.01 -2.04 12.84
CA ALA A 216 5.36 -1.66 13.21
C ALA A 216 5.63 -1.85 14.71
N GLN A 217 4.67 -1.50 15.57
CA GLN A 217 4.78 -1.72 17.02
C GLN A 217 4.71 -3.21 17.39
N GLN A 218 3.84 -3.97 16.74
CA GLN A 218 3.71 -5.43 16.96
C GLN A 218 4.96 -6.19 16.50
N CYS A 219 5.64 -5.67 15.47
CA CYS A 219 6.86 -6.21 14.90
C CYS A 219 8.15 -5.76 15.61
N CYS A 220 8.05 -5.09 16.76
CA CYS A 220 9.18 -4.72 17.63
C CYS A 220 9.82 -5.94 18.34
N ASP A 221 9.89 -7.09 17.66
CA ASP A 221 10.45 -8.34 18.14
C ASP A 221 11.96 -8.44 17.84
N THR A 222 12.55 -9.57 18.24
CA THR A 222 13.99 -9.84 18.03
C THR A 222 14.40 -9.94 16.56
N ARG A 223 13.44 -10.18 15.64
CA ARG A 223 13.70 -10.30 14.21
C ARG A 223 13.87 -8.94 13.54
N LYS A 224 13.50 -7.83 14.21
CA LYS A 224 13.62 -6.46 13.68
C LYS A 224 12.90 -6.30 12.34
N ILE A 225 11.64 -6.72 12.28
CA ILE A 225 10.81 -6.49 11.09
C ILE A 225 10.40 -5.01 11.04
N PHE A 226 10.54 -4.40 9.87
CA PHE A 226 10.16 -3.01 9.64
C PHE A 226 8.91 -2.90 8.77
N VAL A 227 8.00 -2.00 9.13
CA VAL A 227 6.74 -1.77 8.44
C VAL A 227 6.64 -0.28 8.13
N TYR A 228 6.46 0.05 6.86
CA TYR A 228 6.40 1.42 6.35
C TYR A 228 5.16 1.60 5.49
N SER A 229 4.71 2.85 5.36
CA SER A 229 3.70 3.21 4.36
C SER A 229 4.25 4.26 3.40
N VAL A 230 3.82 4.22 2.14
CA VAL A 230 4.36 5.11 1.10
C VAL A 230 3.24 5.68 0.25
N CYS A 231 3.29 6.99 0.00
CA CYS A 231 2.52 7.65 -1.04
C CYS A 231 3.33 7.73 -2.33
N PRO A 232 2.89 7.11 -3.43
CA PRO A 232 3.57 7.22 -4.73
C PRO A 232 3.30 8.57 -5.43
N GLY A 233 2.44 9.41 -4.86
CA GLY A 233 1.92 10.63 -5.50
C GLY A 233 0.83 10.33 -6.54
N TYR A 234 0.29 11.41 -7.13
CA TYR A 234 -0.76 11.32 -8.16
C TYR A 234 -0.17 10.85 -9.49
N CYS A 235 -0.21 9.53 -9.74
CA CYS A 235 0.46 8.90 -10.89
C CYS A 235 -0.49 8.56 -12.05
N ALA A 236 -0.01 8.73 -13.28
CA ALA A 236 -0.71 8.39 -14.52
C ALA A 236 -0.83 6.86 -14.64
N THR A 237 -1.96 6.33 -14.18
CA THR A 237 -2.30 4.91 -14.20
C THR A 237 -3.79 4.78 -14.48
N ASP A 238 -4.26 3.55 -14.74
CA ASP A 238 -5.69 3.27 -14.94
C ASP A 238 -6.58 3.78 -13.81
N ILE A 239 -6.10 3.71 -12.55
CA ILE A 239 -6.83 4.21 -11.36
C ILE A 239 -7.14 5.71 -11.51
N ASN A 240 -6.15 6.48 -11.97
CA ASN A 240 -6.29 7.93 -12.17
C ASN A 240 -6.70 8.28 -13.61
N LYS A 241 -7.06 7.28 -14.43
CA LYS A 241 -7.42 7.41 -15.85
C LYS A 241 -6.42 8.22 -16.68
N HIS A 242 -5.14 8.18 -16.29
CA HIS A 242 -4.09 8.99 -16.92
C HIS A 242 -4.44 10.50 -16.96
N GLY A 243 -5.09 10.99 -15.89
CA GLY A 243 -5.61 12.35 -15.80
C GLY A 243 -4.54 13.45 -15.82
N PRO A 244 -4.94 14.70 -16.12
CA PRO A 244 -4.02 15.83 -16.25
C PRO A 244 -3.30 16.16 -14.93
N GLY A 245 -2.02 16.53 -15.02
CA GLY A 245 -1.17 16.84 -13.86
C GLY A 245 -0.62 15.61 -13.13
N ALA A 246 -0.94 14.40 -13.60
CA ALA A 246 -0.38 13.18 -13.05
C ALA A 246 1.11 13.02 -13.42
N ARG A 247 1.93 12.60 -12.45
CA ARG A 247 3.33 12.20 -12.69
C ARG A 247 3.39 10.79 -13.29
N SER A 248 4.53 10.38 -13.83
CA SER A 248 4.68 9.02 -14.36
C SER A 248 4.56 7.94 -13.26
N ALA A 249 4.07 6.77 -13.62
CA ALA A 249 4.08 5.59 -12.73
C ALA A 249 5.51 5.20 -12.33
N GLU A 250 6.50 5.45 -13.19
CA GLU A 250 7.92 5.30 -12.88
C GLU A 250 8.35 6.14 -11.69
N LEU A 251 7.97 7.43 -11.65
CA LEU A 251 8.26 8.25 -10.49
C LEU A 251 7.54 7.72 -9.25
N GLY A 252 6.30 7.23 -9.36
CA GLY A 252 5.61 6.59 -8.22
C GLY A 252 6.34 5.36 -7.68
N ALA A 253 6.92 4.55 -8.58
CA ALA A 253 7.76 3.43 -8.21
C ALA A 253 9.06 3.88 -7.51
N ASP A 254 9.65 5.01 -7.90
CA ASP A 254 10.82 5.58 -7.22
C ASP A 254 10.53 5.95 -5.76
N SER A 255 9.35 6.48 -5.45
CA SER A 255 8.95 6.76 -4.07
C SER A 255 8.92 5.50 -3.21
N ILE A 256 8.41 4.39 -3.76
CA ILE A 256 8.36 3.08 -3.09
C ILE A 256 9.78 2.52 -2.92
N LEU A 257 10.56 2.51 -4.00
CA LEU A 257 11.89 1.94 -4.02
C LEU A 257 12.89 2.70 -3.16
N HIS A 258 12.67 3.99 -2.92
CA HIS A 258 13.42 4.72 -1.92
C HIS A 258 13.31 4.03 -0.55
N VAL A 259 12.10 3.77 -0.06
CA VAL A 259 11.89 3.10 1.24
C VAL A 259 12.40 1.66 1.22
N VAL A 260 12.33 0.95 0.10
CA VAL A 260 12.89 -0.41 -0.04
C VAL A 260 14.42 -0.42 0.06
N ASN A 261 15.10 0.62 -0.43
CA ASN A 261 16.56 0.63 -0.59
C ASN A 261 17.31 1.44 0.48
N THR A 262 16.65 2.41 1.14
CA THR A 262 17.23 3.22 2.21
C THR A 262 17.49 2.37 3.46
N SER A 263 18.58 2.63 4.19
CA SER A 263 18.89 1.84 5.38
C SER A 263 17.89 2.09 6.52
N ASP A 264 17.63 1.09 7.36
CA ASP A 264 16.64 1.22 8.44
C ASP A 264 17.01 2.24 9.52
N HIS A 265 18.28 2.64 9.61
CA HIS A 265 18.70 3.71 10.54
C HIS A 265 18.37 5.12 10.04
N GLU A 266 18.04 5.26 8.76
CA GLU A 266 17.65 6.52 8.12
C GLU A 266 16.12 6.66 8.03
N LEU A 267 15.38 5.59 8.35
CA LEU A 267 13.93 5.55 8.32
C LEU A 267 13.38 5.34 9.74
N LYS A 268 12.17 5.84 9.96
CA LYS A 268 11.41 5.66 11.19
C LYS A 268 10.38 4.56 10.94
N ASN A 269 10.51 3.46 11.68
CA ASN A 269 9.57 2.35 11.60
C ASN A 269 8.14 2.83 11.91
N GLY A 270 7.16 2.37 11.12
CA GLY A 270 5.77 2.79 11.22
C GLY A 270 5.44 4.15 10.58
N ALA A 271 6.42 4.86 10.02
CA ALA A 271 6.19 6.17 9.41
C ALA A 271 5.64 6.08 7.97
N PHE A 272 5.15 7.22 7.50
CA PHE A 272 4.55 7.41 6.18
C PHE A 272 5.47 8.28 5.33
N TYR A 273 5.82 7.84 4.12
CA TYR A 273 6.82 8.49 3.28
C TYR A 273 6.29 8.89 1.91
N ARG A 274 6.91 9.90 1.31
CA ARG A 274 6.82 10.21 -0.11
C ARG A 274 8.13 10.81 -0.60
N ASP A 275 8.67 10.28 -1.69
CA ASP A 275 9.87 10.81 -2.33
C ASP A 275 11.05 10.99 -1.35
N GLY A 276 11.17 10.09 -0.37
CA GLY A 276 12.18 10.10 0.69
C GLY A 276 11.92 11.01 1.88
N ALA A 277 10.87 11.83 1.84
CA ALA A 277 10.45 12.65 2.98
C ALA A 277 9.39 11.93 3.82
N GLU A 278 9.55 11.95 5.15
CA GLU A 278 8.48 11.58 6.09
C GLU A 278 7.33 12.60 5.94
N LEU A 279 6.12 12.09 5.87
CA LEU A 279 4.90 12.87 5.80
C LEU A 279 4.17 12.77 7.14
N GLU A 280 3.73 13.92 7.63
CA GLU A 280 2.92 13.96 8.85
C GLU A 280 1.56 13.27 8.63
N PRO A 281 0.98 12.65 9.68
CA PRO A 281 -0.32 12.01 9.60
C PRO A 281 -1.44 12.96 9.20
N ILE A 282 -1.31 14.26 9.50
CA ILE A 282 -2.28 15.31 9.16
C ILE A 282 -1.58 16.32 8.25
N CYS A 283 -2.15 16.55 7.07
CA CYS A 283 -1.75 17.66 6.21
C CYS A 283 -2.67 18.85 6.54
N MET A 284 -2.13 19.97 7.05
CA MET A 284 -2.91 21.15 7.49
C MET A 284 -2.84 22.34 6.52
N ASP A 285 -2.24 22.20 5.34
CA ASP A 285 -2.26 23.29 4.35
C ASP A 285 -3.63 23.33 3.65
N GLU A 286 -4.59 23.98 4.32
CA GLU A 286 -5.99 24.10 3.90
C GLU A 286 -6.12 24.63 2.47
N ALA A 287 -5.25 25.55 2.03
CA ALA A 287 -5.26 26.09 0.68
C ALA A 287 -4.85 25.06 -0.38
N LYS A 288 -3.77 24.28 -0.14
CA LYS A 288 -3.38 23.19 -1.04
C LYS A 288 -4.44 22.10 -1.11
N ILE A 289 -5.08 21.83 0.01
CA ILE A 289 -6.11 20.81 0.13
C ILE A 289 -7.38 21.22 -0.59
N GLN A 290 -7.86 22.45 -0.42
CA GLN A 290 -9.02 22.97 -1.15
C GLN A 290 -8.75 23.02 -2.67
N GLY A 291 -7.53 23.37 -3.08
CA GLY A 291 -7.10 23.26 -4.48
C GLY A 291 -7.16 21.82 -5.01
N PHE A 292 -6.73 20.85 -4.20
CA PHE A 292 -6.81 19.43 -4.56
C PHE A 292 -8.25 18.91 -4.60
N ILE A 293 -9.11 19.26 -3.64
CA ILE A 293 -10.53 18.88 -3.64
C ILE A 293 -11.23 19.46 -4.86
N LYS A 294 -10.97 20.73 -5.19
CA LYS A 294 -11.50 21.35 -6.40
C LYS A 294 -11.07 20.58 -7.66
N LEU A 295 -9.78 20.24 -7.78
CA LEU A 295 -9.28 19.42 -8.88
C LEU A 295 -10.00 18.06 -8.96
N MET A 296 -10.18 17.37 -7.83
CA MET A 296 -10.86 16.08 -7.80
C MET A 296 -12.35 16.18 -8.15
N LYS A 297 -13.02 17.25 -7.70
CA LYS A 297 -14.41 17.57 -8.08
C LYS A 297 -14.51 17.83 -9.59
N ASP A 298 -13.62 18.65 -10.13
CA ASP A 298 -13.57 18.96 -11.57
C ASP A 298 -13.32 17.68 -12.42
N LEU A 299 -12.41 16.80 -11.99
CA LEU A 299 -12.15 15.50 -12.64
C LEU A 299 -13.31 14.51 -12.52
N SER A 300 -14.12 14.62 -11.47
CA SER A 300 -15.33 13.80 -11.29
C SER A 300 -16.51 14.32 -12.12
N ALA A 301 -16.59 15.64 -12.30
CA ALA A 301 -17.66 16.35 -13.01
C ALA A 301 -17.46 16.42 -14.53
N SER A 302 -16.23 16.22 -15.03
CA SER A 302 -15.93 16.15 -16.47
C SER A 302 -16.33 14.82 -17.11
N LYS A 303 -17.38 14.17 -16.60
CA LYS A 303 -17.96 12.92 -17.11
C LYS A 303 -19.38 13.14 -17.60
#